data_AF-A0A9P5XY20-F1
#
_entry.id   AF-A0A9P5XY20-F1
#
_cell.length_a   1.000
_cell.length_b   1.000
_cell.length_c   1.000
_cell.angle_alpha   90.00
_cell.angle_beta   90.00
_cell.angle_gamma   90.00
#
_symmetry.space_group_name_H-M   'P 1'
#
loop_
_entity.id
_entity.type
_entity.pdbx_description
1 polymer ?
#
loop_
_entity_poly.entity_id
_entity_poly.type
_entity_poly.pdbx_seq_one_letter_code
_entity_poly.pdbx_strand_id
1 'polypeptide(L)' 'MPTVEIDDNDPSISYSGPWGLSGNSNEFRSTTHYVGVEGAQFSLAFEGIAIAVYGTITAPNDHPGAVSQYAIDGGNFA' A
#
# COMPACT_ATOMS: atom_id res chain seq x y z
N MET A 1 11.42 10.47 -17.79
CA MET A 1 11.45 9.14 -17.15
C MET A 1 10.05 8.57 -17.31
N PRO A 2 9.88 7.35 -17.84
CA PRO A 2 8.56 6.71 -17.87
C PRO A 2 8.08 6.45 -16.45
N THR A 3 6.76 6.50 -16.25
CA THR A 3 6.13 6.03 -15.01
C THR A 3 6.22 4.51 -14.96
N VAL A 4 6.55 3.96 -13.79
CA VAL A 4 6.51 2.52 -13.53
C VAL A 4 5.30 2.25 -12.63
N GLU A 5 4.42 1.36 -13.08
CA GLU A 5 3.28 0.89 -12.30
C GLU A 5 3.66 -0.40 -11.58
N ILE A 6 3.48 -0.42 -10.27
CA ILE A 6 3.80 -1.57 -9.41
C ILE A 6 2.50 -2.00 -8.75
N ASP A 7 2.19 -3.27 -8.94
CA ASP A 7 1.03 -3.91 -8.31
C ASP A 7 1.32 -4.24 -6.84
N ASP A 8 0.31 -4.25 -5.99
CA ASP A 8 0.51 -4.53 -4.56
C ASP A 8 1.00 -5.98 -4.31
N ASN A 9 0.80 -6.89 -5.27
CA ASN A 9 1.30 -8.26 -5.24
C ASN A 9 2.67 -8.42 -5.93
N ASP A 10 3.34 -7.32 -6.29
CA ASP A 10 4.68 -7.35 -6.86
C ASP A 10 5.73 -7.81 -5.82
N PRO A 11 6.62 -8.77 -6.16
CA PRO A 11 7.59 -9.32 -5.21
C PRO A 11 8.67 -8.32 -4.76
N SER A 12 8.77 -7.14 -5.36
CA SER A 12 9.63 -6.05 -4.88
C SER A 12 9.10 -5.39 -3.61
N ILE A 13 7.81 -5.57 -3.29
CA ILE A 13 7.20 -5.06 -2.06
C ILE A 13 7.40 -6.08 -0.93
N SER A 14 7.98 -5.62 0.17
CA SER A 14 8.11 -6.43 1.39
C SER A 14 7.06 -6.01 2.41
N TYR A 15 6.24 -6.97 2.86
CA TYR A 15 5.21 -6.75 3.86
C TYR A 15 5.64 -7.30 5.24
N SER A 16 5.29 -6.58 6.30
CA SER A 16 5.51 -6.98 7.70
C SER A 16 4.22 -6.80 8.51
N GLY A 17 3.83 -7.85 9.24
CA GLY A 17 2.56 -7.92 9.96
C GLY A 17 1.56 -8.92 9.33
N PRO A 18 0.35 -9.04 9.90
CA PRO A 18 -0.64 -10.03 9.48
C PRO A 18 -1.44 -9.56 8.25
N TRP A 19 -0.74 -9.30 7.14
CA TRP A 19 -1.38 -8.91 5.88
C TRP A 19 -2.16 -10.08 5.29
N GLY A 20 -3.37 -9.80 4.80
CA GLY A 20 -4.14 -10.72 3.98
C GLY A 20 -4.13 -10.28 2.52
N LEU A 21 -4.31 -11.22 1.60
CA LEU A 21 -4.52 -10.94 0.19
C LEU A 21 -6.02 -11.05 -0.14
N SER A 22 -6.53 -10.09 -0.90
CA SER A 22 -7.88 -10.03 -1.44
C SER A 22 -7.84 -9.36 -2.83
N GLY A 23 -8.99 -8.92 -3.33
CA GLY A 23 -9.12 -8.14 -4.55
C GLY A 23 -10.41 -8.44 -5.30
N ASN A 24 -10.86 -7.48 -6.10
CA ASN A 24 -11.98 -7.57 -7.02
C ASN A 24 -11.67 -6.74 -8.30
N SER A 25 -12.63 -6.59 -9.20
CA SER A 25 -12.39 -5.91 -10.48
C SER A 25 -12.12 -4.40 -10.38
N ASN A 26 -12.33 -3.78 -9.21
CA ASN A 26 -12.11 -2.35 -9.01
C ASN A 26 -10.67 -2.02 -8.59
N GLU A 27 -9.94 -2.97 -8.02
CA GLU A 27 -8.55 -2.79 -7.61
C GLU A 27 -7.59 -3.03 -8.77
N PHE A 28 -6.43 -2.39 -8.71
CA PHE A 28 -5.40 -2.54 -9.74
C PHE A 28 -5.01 -4.03 -9.85
N ARG A 29 -5.07 -4.55 -11.09
CA ARG A 29 -4.90 -5.98 -11.42
C ARG A 29 -5.70 -6.96 -10.55
N SER A 30 -6.78 -6.48 -9.95
CA SER A 30 -7.67 -7.26 -9.09
C SER A 30 -7.00 -7.86 -7.85
N THR A 31 -6.00 -7.17 -7.31
CA THR A 31 -5.33 -7.54 -6.05
C THR A 31 -5.37 -6.39 -5.04
N THR A 32 -5.36 -6.77 -3.76
CA THR A 32 -5.19 -5.86 -2.64
C THR A 32 -4.68 -6.60 -1.41
N HIS A 33 -3.59 -6.11 -0.85
CA HIS A 33 -3.11 -6.43 0.47
C HIS A 33 -3.84 -5.57 1.49
N TYR A 34 -4.50 -6.21 2.44
CA TYR A 34 -5.27 -5.53 3.47
C TYR A 34 -4.79 -5.95 4.86
N VAL A 35 -4.96 -5.04 5.82
CA VAL A 35 -4.66 -5.29 7.22
C VAL A 35 -5.61 -4.49 8.09
N GLY A 36 -6.11 -5.13 9.15
CA GLY A 36 -7.07 -4.54 10.11
C GLY A 36 -6.44 -4.17 11.45
N VAL A 37 -5.11 -4.19 11.54
CA VAL A 37 -4.36 -3.89 12.78
C VAL A 37 -3.36 -2.77 12.54
N GLU A 38 -3.14 -1.96 13.56
CA GLU A 38 -2.11 -0.91 13.54
C GLU A 38 -0.70 -1.52 13.54
N GLY A 39 0.27 -0.76 13.00
CA GLY A 39 1.70 -1.12 13.02
C GLY A 39 2.15 -2.10 11.92
N ALA A 40 1.23 -2.65 11.14
CA ALA A 40 1.56 -3.37 9.92
C ALA A 40 2.17 -2.41 8.87
N GLN A 41 3.18 -2.89 8.17
CA GLN A 41 4.02 -2.07 7.29
C GLN A 41 4.26 -2.76 5.95
N PHE A 42 4.55 -1.95 4.94
CA PHE A 42 5.16 -2.40 3.69
C PHE A 42 6.35 -1.50 3.36
N SER A 43 7.32 -2.02 2.60
CA SER A 43 8.46 -1.26 2.11
C SER A 43 8.72 -1.57 0.63
N LEU A 44 9.10 -0.53 -0.12
CA LEU A 44 9.45 -0.60 -1.53
C LEU A 44 10.67 0.29 -1.78
N ALA A 45 11.69 -0.24 -2.44
CA ALA A 45 12.76 0.57 -3.01
C ALA A 45 12.38 0.96 -4.44
N PHE A 46 12.53 2.24 -4.80
CA PHE A 46 12.21 2.72 -6.14
C PHE A 46 13.31 3.64 -6.68
N GLU A 47 13.48 3.64 -8.00
CA GLU A 47 14.36 4.57 -8.71
C GLU A 47 13.52 5.66 -9.37
N GLY A 48 13.64 6.90 -8.89
CA GLY A 48 12.87 8.02 -9.40
C GLY A 48 12.98 9.25 -8.53
N ILE A 49 12.16 10.24 -8.84
CA ILE A 49 12.09 11.52 -8.11
C ILE A 49 10.75 11.70 -7.37
N ALA A 50 9.81 10.79 -7.58
CA ALA A 50 8.48 10.83 -6.99
C ALA A 50 7.88 9.43 -6.95
N ILE A 51 6.99 9.22 -5.98
CA ILE A 51 6.16 8.02 -5.84
C ILE A 51 4.75 8.46 -5.49
N ALA A 52 3.75 7.77 -6.05
CA ALA A 52 2.34 7.92 -5.69
C ALA A 52 1.83 6.56 -5.21
N VAL A 53 1.14 6.54 -4.06
CA VAL A 53 0.57 5.34 -3.48
C VAL A 53 -0.95 5.44 -3.52
N TYR A 54 -1.59 4.44 -4.11
CA TYR A 54 -3.05 4.33 -4.21
C TYR A 54 -3.49 3.14 -3.38
N GLY A 55 -4.42 3.38 -2.45
CA GLY A 55 -4.96 2.34 -1.58
C GLY A 55 -6.45 2.17 -1.80
N THR A 56 -6.93 0.95 -1.59
CA THR A 56 -8.35 0.63 -1.55
C THR A 56 -8.88 0.93 -0.15
N ILE A 57 -9.90 1.78 -0.08
CA ILE A 57 -10.67 2.01 1.15
C ILE A 57 -12.05 1.39 0.97
N THR A 58 -12.50 0.65 1.98
CA THR A 58 -13.88 0.15 2.02
C THR A 58 -14.86 1.32 2.14
N ALA A 59 -16.12 1.08 1.83
CA ALA A 59 -17.15 2.10 1.96
C ALA A 59 -17.17 2.67 3.40
N PRO A 60 -17.43 3.98 3.58
CA PRO A 60 -17.30 4.64 4.89
C PRO A 60 -18.18 4.04 6.00
N ASN A 61 -19.22 3.31 5.62
CA ASN A 61 -20.15 2.64 6.53
C ASN A 61 -19.66 1.27 7.03
N ASP A 62 -18.61 0.70 6.44
CA ASP A 62 -18.14 -0.65 6.77
C ASP A 62 -16.97 -0.63 7.77
N HIS A 63 -16.09 0.37 7.69
CA HIS A 63 -14.93 0.49 8.58
C HIS A 63 -14.56 1.97 8.84
N PRO A 64 -14.01 2.31 10.03
CA PRO A 64 -13.39 3.61 10.22
C PRO A 64 -12.29 3.79 9.18
N GLY A 65 -12.27 4.94 8.50
CA GLY A 65 -11.35 5.19 7.39
C GLY A 65 -9.90 4.87 7.76
N ALA A 66 -9.24 4.06 6.92
CA ALA A 66 -7.86 3.70 7.13
C ALA A 66 -6.95 4.93 7.00
N VAL A 67 -6.02 5.09 7.95
CA VAL A 67 -4.97 6.10 7.88
C VAL A 67 -3.64 5.38 7.68
N SER A 68 -2.95 5.71 6.59
CA SER A 68 -1.57 5.27 6.35
C SER A 68 -0.59 6.43 6.49
N GLN A 69 0.66 6.09 6.81
CA GLN A 69 1.76 7.04 6.92
C GLN A 69 2.92 6.54 6.05
N TYR A 70 3.62 7.45 5.37
CA TYR A 70 4.70 7.12 4.43
C TYR A 70 5.99 7.87 4.75
N ALA A 71 7.10 7.14 4.88
CA ALA A 71 8.43 7.68 5.06
C ALA A 71 9.31 7.28 3.86
N ILE A 72 10.13 8.22 3.39
CA ILE A 72 11.16 7.97 2.37
C ILE A 72 12.52 8.07 3.07
N ASP A 73 13.41 7.13 2.78
CA ASP A 73 14.78 7.07 3.30
C ASP A 73 14.89 7.19 4.83
N GLY A 74 13.92 6.61 5.56
CA GLY A 74 13.89 6.63 7.02
C GLY A 74 13.49 7.97 7.63
N GLY A 75 12.83 8.85 6.86
CA GLY A 75 12.26 10.10 7.38
C GLY A 75 11.27 9.85 8.53
N ASN A 76 11.23 10.77 9.50
CA ASN A 76 10.30 10.71 10.63
C ASN A 76 8.96 11.38 10.30
N PHE A 77 7.89 10.84 10.88
CA PHE A 77 6.60 11.51 10.96
C PHE A 77 6.67 12.58 12.06
N ALA A 78 6.44 13.84 11.71
CA ALA A 78 6.37 14.95 12.66
C ALA A 78 5.03 14.94 13.43
#